data_AF-A0A2D8Z0W5-F1
#
_entry.id   AF-A0A2D8Z0W5-F1
#
_cell.length_a   1.000
_cell.length_b   1.000
_cell.length_c   1.000
_cell.angle_alpha   90.00
_cell.angle_beta   90.00
_cell.angle_gamma   90.00
#
_symmetry.space_group_name_H-M   'P 1'
#
loop_
_entity.id
_entity.type
_entity.pdbx_description
1 polymer ?
#
loop_
_entity_poly.entity_id
_entity_poly.type
_entity_poly.pdbx_seq_one_letter_code
_entity_poly.pdbx_strand_id
1 'polypeptide(L)'
;MSNLKTAHRTEDAIEPSPRWHQLHTRLQAAKRPIFQEIRSYPPQVAGCDLHFKALAEKRDAICRELDRLDSLRGARDDELDGFAVSSAFLAKGA
;
A
#
# COMPACT_ATOMS: atom_id res chain seq x y z
N MET A 1 -11.23 -20.77 44.58
CA MET A 1 -10.44 -19.64 44.03
C MET A 1 -10.14 -19.98 42.58
N SER A 2 -10.91 -19.42 41.65
CA SER A 2 -10.87 -19.78 40.23
C SER A 2 -9.83 -18.94 39.50
N ASN A 3 -8.70 -19.54 39.13
CA ASN A 3 -7.73 -18.91 38.25
C ASN A 3 -8.09 -19.23 36.79
N LEU A 4 -9.01 -18.47 36.20
CA LEU A 4 -9.12 -18.38 34.75
C LEU A 4 -7.98 -17.48 34.26
N LYS A 5 -6.84 -18.09 33.95
CA LYS A 5 -5.76 -17.43 33.22
C LYS A 5 -6.19 -17.35 31.76
N THR A 6 -6.88 -16.26 31.43
CA THR A 6 -7.14 -15.84 30.05
C THR A 6 -5.81 -15.74 29.33
N ALA A 7 -5.47 -16.77 28.56
CA ALA A 7 -4.46 -16.71 27.52
C ALA A 7 -5.00 -15.80 26.42
N HIS A 8 -4.87 -14.49 26.60
CA HIS A 8 -4.80 -13.59 25.46
C HIS A 8 -3.50 -13.94 24.75
N ARG A 9 -3.65 -14.75 23.69
CA ARG A 9 -2.68 -14.85 22.60
C ARG A 9 -2.53 -13.43 22.07
N THR A 10 -1.58 -12.68 22.61
CA THR A 10 -1.03 -11.52 21.95
C THR A 10 -0.29 -12.10 20.76
N GLU A 11 -0.96 -12.18 19.61
CA GLU A 11 -0.29 -12.34 18.33
C GLU A 11 0.82 -11.29 18.32
N ASP A 12 2.07 -11.77 18.32
CA ASP A 12 3.25 -10.92 18.29
C ASP A 12 3.03 -9.86 17.21
N ALA A 13 2.84 -8.61 17.63
CA ALA A 13 2.78 -7.51 16.69
C ALA A 13 4.16 -7.46 16.04
N ILE A 14 4.29 -8.06 14.85
CA ILE A 14 5.56 -8.06 14.15
C ILE A 14 5.84 -6.62 13.79
N GLU A 15 6.79 -6.03 14.51
CA GLU A 15 7.24 -4.67 14.30
C GLU A 15 7.83 -4.58 12.89
N PRO A 16 7.32 -3.69 12.02
CA PRO A 16 7.79 -3.62 10.65
C PRO A 16 9.25 -3.15 10.61
N SER A 17 10.03 -3.76 9.71
CA SER A 17 11.42 -3.33 9.52
C SER A 17 11.50 -1.88 9.04
N PRO A 18 12.65 -1.19 9.22
CA PRO A 18 12.87 0.13 8.64
C PRO A 18 12.72 0.15 7.11
N ARG A 19 13.10 -0.95 6.44
CA ARG A 19 12.93 -1.12 5.00
C ARG A 19 11.45 -1.11 4.62
N TRP A 20 10.62 -1.85 5.37
CA TRP A 20 9.18 -1.83 5.17
C TRP A 20 8.61 -0.41 5.29
N HIS A 21 8.99 0.34 6.34
CA HIS A 21 8.55 1.72 6.53
C HIS A 21 8.96 2.65 5.38
N GLN A 22 10.16 2.47 4.85
CA GLN A 22 10.65 3.22 3.69
C GLN A 22 9.79 2.96 2.45
N LEU A 23 9.52 1.68 2.14
CA LEU A 23 8.71 1.30 0.98
C LEU A 23 7.26 1.79 1.12
N HIS A 24 6.69 1.65 2.32
CA HIS A 24 5.35 2.11 2.63
C HIS A 24 5.23 3.64 2.48
N THR A 25 6.23 4.39 2.96
CA THR A 25 6.28 5.86 2.79
C THR A 25 6.34 6.26 1.31
N ARG A 26 7.14 5.54 0.49
CA ARG A 26 7.22 5.80 -0.95
C ARG A 26 5.90 5.50 -1.67
N LEU A 27 5.24 4.40 -1.34
CA LEU A 27 3.92 4.07 -1.89
C LEU A 27 2.86 5.10 -1.49
N GLN A 28 2.86 5.56 -0.23
CA GLN A 28 1.98 6.65 0.19
C GLN A 28 2.27 7.96 -0.56
N ALA A 29 3.54 8.28 -0.78
CA ALA A 29 3.91 9.45 -1.56
C ALA A 29 3.40 9.35 -3.02
N ALA A 30 3.47 8.18 -3.63
CA ALA A 30 2.91 7.92 -4.97
C ALA A 30 1.36 7.91 -4.99
N LYS A 31 0.71 7.54 -3.88
CA LYS A 31 -0.76 7.54 -3.73
C LYS A 31 -1.34 8.95 -3.72
N ARG A 32 -0.65 9.89 -3.06
CA ARG A 32 -1.12 11.28 -2.90
C ARG A 32 -1.51 11.96 -4.23
N PRO A 33 -0.66 12.04 -5.26
CA PRO A 33 -1.01 12.74 -6.50
C PRO A 33 -2.22 12.09 -7.21
N ILE A 34 -2.31 10.75 -7.23
CA ILE A 34 -3.43 10.03 -7.86
C ILE A 34 -4.76 10.42 -7.19
N PHE A 35 -4.81 10.39 -5.87
CA PHE A 35 -6.02 10.73 -5.11
C PHE A 35 -6.36 12.22 -5.21
N GLN A 36 -5.35 13.10 -5.25
CA GLN A 36 -5.54 14.53 -5.45
C GLN A 36 -6.12 14.84 -6.83
N GLU A 37 -5.66 14.13 -7.86
CA GLU A 37 -6.14 14.29 -9.23
C GLU A 37 -7.60 13.80 -9.38
N ILE A 38 -7.92 12.64 -8.81
CA ILE A 38 -9.30 12.13 -8.75
C ILE A 38 -10.22 13.10 -7.99
N ARG A 39 -9.75 13.67 -6.88
CA ARG A 39 -10.54 14.61 -6.07
C ARG A 39 -10.78 15.94 -6.77
N SER A 40 -9.77 16.42 -7.50
CA SER A 40 -9.84 17.66 -8.27
C SER A 40 -10.50 17.47 -9.64
N TYR A 41 -10.92 16.24 -9.94
CA TYR A 41 -11.45 15.90 -11.25
C TYR A 41 -12.80 16.59 -11.48
N PRO A 42 -12.99 17.30 -12.61
CA PRO A 42 -14.24 17.99 -12.88
C PRO A 42 -15.42 17.01 -12.92
N PRO A 43 -16.63 17.44 -12.52
CA PRO A 43 -17.84 16.64 -12.65
C PRO A 43 -18.01 16.19 -14.10
N GLN A 44 -18.08 14.88 -14.33
CA GLN A 44 -18.07 14.34 -15.68
C GLN A 44 -19.30 14.80 -16.46
N VAL A 45 -19.09 15.65 -17.46
CA VAL A 45 -20.05 15.85 -18.54
C VAL A 45 -19.99 14.58 -19.39
N ALA A 46 -21.13 13.91 -19.57
CA ALA A 46 -21.23 12.52 -19.97
C ALA A 46 -20.31 12.09 -21.13
N GLY A 47 -19.60 10.96 -20.93
CA GLY A 47 -19.04 10.14 -22.02
C GLY A 47 -17.61 9.66 -21.79
N CYS A 48 -17.46 8.41 -21.32
CA CYS A 48 -16.23 7.62 -21.36
C CYS A 48 -14.92 8.40 -21.15
N ASP A 49 -14.77 9.02 -19.98
CA ASP A 49 -13.50 9.65 -19.64
C ASP A 49 -12.43 8.57 -19.40
N LEU A 50 -11.66 8.28 -20.45
CA LEU A 50 -10.54 7.33 -20.43
C LEU A 50 -9.47 7.74 -19.41
N HIS A 51 -9.31 9.04 -19.15
CA HIS A 51 -8.36 9.54 -18.18
C HIS A 51 -8.83 9.25 -16.75
N PHE A 52 -10.11 9.51 -16.44
CA PHE A 52 -10.68 9.11 -15.15
C PHE A 52 -10.63 7.60 -14.93
N LYS A 53 -10.91 6.79 -15.97
CA LYS A 53 -10.76 5.32 -15.89
C LYS A 53 -9.32 4.92 -15.56
N ALA A 54 -8.33 5.48 -16.27
CA ALA A 54 -6.93 5.21 -15.99
C ALA A 54 -6.51 5.66 -14.57
N LEU A 55 -7.05 6.78 -14.07
CA LEU A 55 -6.82 7.22 -12.69
C LEU A 55 -7.43 6.27 -11.66
N ALA A 56 -8.66 5.79 -11.89
CA ALA A 56 -9.30 4.79 -11.04
C ALA A 56 -8.52 3.46 -11.02
N GLU A 57 -8.03 3.02 -12.18
CA GLU A 57 -7.17 1.83 -12.29
C GLU A 57 -5.85 2.02 -11.51
N LYS A 58 -5.21 3.18 -11.65
CA LYS A 58 -4.00 3.53 -10.87
C LYS A 58 -4.27 3.56 -9.36
N ARG A 59 -5.42 4.11 -8.94
CA ARG A 59 -5.86 4.12 -7.54
C ARG A 59 -5.99 2.70 -7.00
N ASP A 60 -6.66 1.83 -7.74
CA ASP A 60 -6.88 0.46 -7.30
C ASP A 60 -5.56 -0.33 -7.29
N ALA A 61 -4.70 -0.13 -8.29
CA ALA A 61 -3.39 -0.74 -8.33
C ALA A 61 -2.50 -0.32 -7.14
N ILE A 62 -2.46 0.97 -6.79
CA ILE A 62 -1.62 1.41 -5.66
C ILE A 62 -2.16 0.96 -4.30
N CYS A 63 -3.47 0.85 -4.14
CA CYS A 63 -4.07 0.27 -2.94
C CYS A 63 -3.68 -1.21 -2.81
N ARG A 64 -3.77 -2.00 -3.89
CA ARG A 64 -3.35 -3.41 -3.87
C ARG A 64 -1.87 -3.58 -3.54
N GLU A 65 -1.02 -2.68 -4.01
CA GLU A 65 0.42 -2.71 -3.70
C GLU A 65 0.69 -2.39 -2.23
N LEU A 66 -0.07 -1.47 -1.63
CA LEU A 66 -0.03 -1.22 -0.18
C LEU A 66 -0.49 -2.46 0.60
N ASP A 67 -1.62 -3.07 0.23
CA ASP A 67 -2.11 -4.28 0.88
C ASP A 67 -1.12 -5.45 0.76
N ARG A 68 -0.45 -5.56 -0.39
CA ARG A 68 0.61 -6.56 -0.63
C ARG A 68 1.83 -6.28 0.24
N LEU A 69 2.23 -5.03 0.41
CA LEU A 69 3.32 -4.65 1.32
C LEU A 69 2.93 -4.87 2.79
N ASP A 70 1.69 -4.57 3.19
CA ASP A 70 1.17 -4.83 4.53
C ASP A 70 1.19 -6.32 4.87
N SER A 71 0.94 -7.18 3.87
CA SER A 71 1.08 -8.63 4.01
C SER A 71 2.54 -9.08 4.25
N LEU A 72 3.51 -8.23 3.91
CA LEU A 72 4.95 -8.44 4.12
C LEU A 72 5.49 -7.68 5.34
N ARG A 73 4.64 -7.24 6.27
CA ARG A 73 5.04 -6.46 7.46
C ARG A 73 6.17 -7.10 8.28
N GLY A 74 6.21 -8.43 8.35
CA GLY A 74 7.23 -9.20 9.04
C GLY A 74 8.28 -9.87 8.14
N ALA A 75 8.27 -9.56 6.85
CA ALA A 75 9.16 -10.17 5.88
C ALA A 75 10.60 -9.67 6.04
N ARG A 76 11.55 -10.45 5.54
CA ARG A 76 12.96 -10.05 5.49
C ARG A 76 13.19 -8.97 4.44
N ASP A 77 14.28 -8.22 4.59
CA ASP A 77 14.66 -7.16 3.65
C ASP A 77 14.82 -7.70 2.20
N ASP A 78 15.32 -8.93 2.00
CA ASP A 78 15.42 -9.54 0.67
C ASP A 78 14.04 -9.72 -0.01
N GLU A 79 13.01 -10.09 0.76
CA GLU A 79 11.64 -10.24 0.25
C GLU A 79 11.00 -8.88 -0.05
N LEU A 80 11.28 -7.88 0.79
CA LEU A 80 10.88 -6.49 0.59
C LEU A 80 11.56 -5.87 -0.62
N ASP A 81 12.81 -6.22 -0.89
CA ASP A 81 13.54 -5.81 -2.09
C ASP A 81 12.98 -6.47 -3.35
N GLY A 82 12.65 -7.76 -3.28
CA GLY A 82 11.91 -8.45 -4.34
C GLY A 82 10.56 -7.79 -4.64
N PHE A 83 9.82 -7.40 -3.59
CA PHE A 83 8.60 -6.61 -3.74
C PHE A 83 8.89 -5.28 -4.43
N ALA A 84 9.88 -4.52 -3.97
CA ALA A 84 10.23 -3.21 -4.50
C ALA A 84 10.57 -3.24 -6.00
N VAL A 85 11.31 -4.27 -6.45
CA VAL A 85 11.64 -4.49 -7.87
C VAL A 85 10.39 -4.83 -8.68
N SER A 86 9.47 -5.63 -8.11
CA SER A 86 8.23 -6.02 -8.80
C SER A 86 7.14 -4.94 -8.80
N SER A 87 7.24 -3.95 -7.92
CA SER A 87 6.20 -2.94 -7.75
C SER A 87 6.25 -1.88 -8.85
N ALA A 88 5.15 -1.74 -9.58
CA ALA A 88 5.02 -0.77 -10.67
C ALA A 88 5.17 0.70 -10.20
N PHE A 89 4.99 0.97 -8.90
CA PHE A 89 5.09 2.31 -8.31
C PHE A 89 6.46 2.62 -7.71
N LEU A 90 7.31 1.61 -7.49
CA LEU A 90 8.62 1.77 -6.84
C LEU A 90 9.79 1.52 -7.80
N ALA A 91 9.59 0.72 -8.85
CA ALA A 91 10.59 0.37 -9.84
C ALA A 91 11.13 1.57 -10.66
N LYS A 92 10.50 2.75 -10.59
CA LYS A 92 10.88 3.96 -11.35
C LYS A 92 11.64 5.04 -10.56
N GLY A 93 12.38 4.67 -9.53
CA GLY A 93 13.16 5.65 -8.76
C GLY A 93 14.43 5.08 -8.15
N ALA A 94 15.37 4.69 -9.02
CA ALA A 94 16.79 4.56 -8.72
C ALA A 94 17.55 5.47 -9.70
#